data_AF-A0A6N2RNN6-F1
#
_entry.id   AF-A0A6N2RNN6-F1
#
_cell.length_a   1.000
_cell.length_b   1.000
_cell.length_c   1.000
_cell.angle_alpha   90.00
_cell.angle_beta   90.00
_cell.angle_gamma   90.00
#
_symmetry.space_group_name_H-M   'P 1'
#
loop_
_entity.id
_entity.type
_entity.pdbx_description
1 polymer ?
#
loop_
_entity_poly.entity_id
_entity_poly.type
_entity_poly.pdbx_seq_one_letter_code
_entity_poly.pdbx_strand_id
1 'polypeptide(L)'
;MKSELLISAAMIPMWGMAGEAIAASPEKGVPKEKQRPNIVLFLVDDMGWQDTSLPFWTQRTHYNDTYHTPNMERLATQGKMFTQAYACSISSPTRVSLFTGMNAARHRVTSWTLRKNTTHEQPDSVMTYPEWNVNGICQEPGIERTTQVTTLAQVLKDNGYQTIHCGKAHFGANDTPGADPLTMGFEVNIAGHAAGSPASYYGKNNFGNKPDGKSPLAAVPGLEQYHGTDTFLSEALTLEAMKALDKAQQKDKPFFLYMAHYAIHTPIQPDYRFYQKYLDKGLPPVEAAYATLIEGMDKSLGDLMDYLERNQLTDNTVILFMSDNGGLAAHTRAGELHTQNYPLNSGKGSAYEGGIREPMIVSWPGVVAPDTKCGDYLMIEDFYPTILEIAGIQEYTTVQQRDGISFMPLLTGKGKVKDRDIYWHYPHSWGPSGPGIGATCSIRSGDWKLVYYFVDGKRELFNIPADISEKNDVAMENPRIVKKLAQKLSNYLRSVDAQRPTLRATGNLAPWPDEIKD
;
A
#
# COMPACT_ATOMS: atom_id res chain seq x y z
N MET A 1 90.74 49.48 -2.49
CA MET A 1 91.38 48.63 -3.51
C MET A 1 90.48 47.45 -3.76
N LYS A 2 90.26 47.14 -5.05
CA LYS A 2 89.46 46.03 -5.61
C LYS A 2 89.90 44.68 -4.99
N SER A 3 89.10 43.62 -4.89
CA SER A 3 88.32 42.95 -5.95
C SER A 3 87.41 41.84 -5.36
N GLU A 4 86.31 41.59 -6.08
CA GLU A 4 85.48 40.37 -6.26
C GLU A 4 85.72 39.06 -5.47
N LEU A 5 84.62 38.36 -5.13
CA LEU A 5 84.39 36.89 -5.31
C LEU A 5 82.96 36.55 -4.84
N LEU A 6 82.00 36.18 -5.69
CA LEU A 6 81.67 34.84 -6.25
C LEU A 6 81.33 33.74 -5.22
N ILE A 7 80.08 33.26 -5.36
CA ILE A 7 79.35 32.26 -4.57
C ILE A 7 79.88 30.85 -4.86
N SER A 8 80.05 30.04 -3.82
CA SER A 8 80.12 28.58 -3.94
C SER A 8 79.54 27.90 -2.72
N ALA A 9 78.68 26.91 -2.98
CA ALA A 9 77.94 26.11 -2.01
C ALA A 9 78.84 25.05 -1.35
N ALA A 10 78.63 24.81 -0.06
CA ALA A 10 79.21 23.66 0.64
C ALA A 10 78.10 22.88 1.36
N MET A 11 78.00 21.60 1.01
CA MET A 11 77.16 20.59 1.64
C MET A 11 77.62 20.30 3.08
N ILE A 12 76.67 19.99 3.97
CA ILE A 12 76.91 19.29 5.23
C ILE A 12 75.90 18.13 5.32
N PRO A 13 76.33 16.90 5.68
CA PRO A 13 75.49 15.70 5.63
C PRO A 13 74.60 15.58 6.87
N MET A 14 73.33 15.19 6.68
CA MET A 14 72.46 14.72 7.77
C MET A 14 72.44 13.19 7.78
N TRP A 15 72.99 12.62 8.85
CA TRP A 15 72.72 11.24 9.26
C TRP A 15 71.41 11.18 10.04
N GLY A 16 70.64 10.12 9.77
CA GLY A 16 69.27 9.95 10.21
C GLY A 16 69.09 9.62 11.68
N MET A 17 67.90 9.96 12.16
CA MET A 17 67.23 9.26 13.24
C MET A 17 65.87 8.80 12.72
N ALA A 18 65.65 7.50 12.74
CA ALA A 18 64.34 6.90 12.50
C ALA A 18 63.43 7.25 13.68
N GLY A 19 62.39 8.03 13.44
CA GLY A 19 61.28 8.22 14.37
C GLY A 19 60.17 7.25 14.01
N GLU A 20 59.83 6.36 14.94
CA GLU A 20 58.64 5.50 14.85
C GLU A 20 57.38 6.39 14.77
N ALA A 21 56.65 6.27 13.67
CA ALA A 21 55.32 6.84 13.54
C ALA A 21 54.36 6.00 14.38
N ILE A 22 53.95 6.54 15.54
CA ILE A 22 52.82 6.01 16.30
C ILE A 22 51.57 6.25 15.45
N ALA A 23 51.09 5.19 14.80
CA ALA A 23 49.80 5.19 14.14
C ALA A 23 48.71 5.42 15.20
N ALA A 24 48.00 6.54 15.09
CA ALA A 24 46.80 6.78 15.87
C ALA A 24 45.82 5.63 15.61
N SER A 25 45.44 4.92 16.67
CA SER A 25 44.40 3.92 16.61
C SER A 25 43.09 4.60 16.20
N PRO A 26 42.25 3.97 15.35
CA PRO A 26 40.94 4.54 15.05
C PRO A 26 40.17 4.66 16.36
N GLU A 27 39.74 5.87 16.69
CA GLU A 27 38.81 6.08 17.79
C GLU A 27 37.64 5.12 17.59
N LYS A 28 37.48 4.18 18.54
CA LYS A 28 36.28 3.38 18.64
C LYS A 28 35.13 4.36 18.84
N GLY A 29 34.39 4.62 17.76
CA GLY A 29 33.20 5.44 17.80
C GLY A 29 32.32 4.98 18.95
N VAL A 30 31.94 5.94 19.80
CA VAL A 30 30.88 5.76 20.78
C VAL A 30 29.71 5.08 20.07
N PRO A 31 29.11 4.00 20.61
CA PRO A 31 27.93 3.41 19.99
C PRO A 31 26.90 4.53 19.83
N LYS A 32 26.56 4.90 18.59
CA LYS A 32 25.37 5.72 18.35
C LYS A 32 24.24 4.98 19.07
N GLU A 33 23.66 5.61 20.07
CA GLU A 33 22.42 5.16 20.71
C GLU A 33 21.48 4.76 19.56
N LYS A 34 20.88 3.56 19.61
CA LYS A 34 20.08 3.03 18.49
C LYS A 34 18.92 3.98 18.21
N GLN A 35 19.14 4.93 17.31
CA GLN A 35 18.16 5.91 16.94
C GLN A 35 17.03 5.16 16.23
N ARG A 36 15.80 5.38 16.68
CA ARG A 36 14.64 4.79 16.02
C ARG A 36 14.56 5.32 14.58
N PRO A 37 14.30 4.45 13.59
CA PRO A 37 14.32 4.88 12.21
C PRO A 37 13.11 5.76 11.90
N ASN A 38 13.27 6.67 10.95
CA ASN A 38 12.14 7.27 10.26
C ASN A 38 11.46 6.19 9.40
N ILE A 39 10.16 6.35 9.17
CA ILE A 39 9.37 5.38 8.41
C ILE A 39 8.59 6.13 7.34
N VAL A 40 8.78 5.75 6.08
CA VAL A 40 7.98 6.18 4.94
C VAL A 40 7.17 4.99 4.46
N LEU A 41 5.85 5.07 4.59
CA LEU A 41 4.92 4.16 3.92
C LEU A 41 4.38 4.86 2.68
N PHE A 42 4.87 4.44 1.52
CA PHE A 42 4.45 4.91 0.20
C PHE A 42 3.38 3.96 -0.35
N LEU A 43 2.12 4.38 -0.27
CA LEU A 43 0.97 3.57 -0.68
C LEU A 43 0.34 4.16 -1.96
N VAL A 44 0.26 3.34 -3.01
CA VAL A 44 -0.36 3.70 -4.29
C VAL A 44 -1.79 3.17 -4.35
N ASP A 45 -2.69 3.93 -4.96
CA ASP A 45 -4.09 3.55 -5.11
C ASP A 45 -4.36 2.79 -6.42
N ASP A 46 -5.00 1.63 -6.33
CA ASP A 46 -5.41 0.80 -7.49
C ASP A 46 -4.26 0.46 -8.47
N MET A 47 -3.06 0.18 -7.96
CA MET A 47 -1.90 -0.18 -8.78
C MET A 47 -1.72 -1.68 -8.82
N GLY A 48 -1.98 -2.26 -9.99
CA GLY A 48 -1.83 -3.69 -10.21
C GLY A 48 -0.39 -4.18 -10.09
N TRP A 49 -0.25 -5.48 -9.86
CA TRP A 49 1.03 -6.17 -9.71
C TRP A 49 2.02 -5.96 -10.87
N GLN A 50 1.50 -5.59 -12.04
CA GLN A 50 2.25 -5.43 -13.29
C GLN A 50 2.24 -3.98 -13.80
N ASP A 51 1.67 -3.04 -13.04
CA ASP A 51 1.64 -1.61 -13.38
C ASP A 51 2.98 -0.91 -13.10
N THR A 52 4.08 -1.51 -13.53
CA THR A 52 5.46 -1.08 -13.26
C THR A 52 6.41 -1.68 -14.29
N SER A 53 7.56 -1.05 -14.54
CA SER A 53 8.65 -1.65 -15.33
C SER A 53 9.45 -2.72 -14.58
N LEU A 54 9.29 -2.80 -13.26
CA LEU A 54 9.95 -3.76 -12.37
C LEU A 54 9.24 -5.12 -12.41
N PRO A 55 9.89 -6.22 -12.86
CA PRO A 55 9.24 -7.51 -12.97
C PRO A 55 9.11 -8.21 -11.61
N PHE A 56 7.89 -8.22 -11.07
CA PHE A 56 7.53 -9.01 -9.88
C PHE A 56 7.30 -10.49 -10.20
N TRP A 57 6.92 -10.81 -11.44
CA TRP A 57 6.82 -12.20 -11.90
C TRP A 57 8.19 -12.77 -12.27
N THR A 58 8.22 -14.07 -12.51
CA THR A 58 9.42 -14.78 -13.00
C THR A 58 9.76 -14.44 -14.45
N GLN A 59 8.80 -13.87 -15.19
CA GLN A 59 8.99 -13.41 -16.57
C GLN A 59 8.59 -11.94 -16.68
N ARG A 60 9.30 -11.19 -17.54
CA ARG A 60 8.85 -9.84 -17.92
C ARG A 60 7.58 -9.96 -18.75
N THR A 61 6.62 -9.08 -18.48
CA THR A 61 5.36 -8.97 -19.23
C THR A 61 5.43 -7.79 -20.19
N HIS A 62 4.51 -7.73 -21.14
CA HIS A 62 4.40 -6.55 -22.02
C HIS A 62 4.12 -5.27 -21.24
N TYR A 63 3.47 -5.34 -20.08
CA TYR A 63 3.26 -4.20 -19.19
C TYR A 63 4.58 -3.68 -18.63
N ASN A 64 5.49 -4.57 -18.23
CA ASN A 64 6.82 -4.17 -17.74
C ASN A 64 7.66 -3.47 -18.81
N ASP A 65 7.47 -3.81 -20.08
CA ASP A 65 8.18 -3.17 -21.19
C ASP A 65 7.48 -1.87 -21.65
N THR A 66 6.21 -1.70 -21.28
CA THR A 66 5.39 -0.54 -21.62
C THR A 66 5.62 0.60 -20.64
N TYR A 67 5.43 0.33 -19.35
CA TYR A 67 5.52 1.33 -18.28
C TYR A 67 6.97 1.73 -17.98
N HIS A 68 7.16 2.84 -17.28
CA HIS A 68 8.47 3.36 -16.93
C HIS A 68 8.49 3.81 -15.48
N THR A 69 9.10 2.99 -14.60
CA THR A 69 9.19 3.24 -13.16
C THR A 69 10.63 3.03 -12.65
N PRO A 70 11.59 3.86 -13.09
CA PRO A 70 13.00 3.70 -12.72
C PRO A 70 13.25 3.87 -11.21
N ASN A 71 12.41 4.59 -10.47
CA ASN A 71 12.61 4.76 -9.04
C ASN A 71 12.14 3.55 -8.23
N MET A 72 11.11 2.83 -8.68
CA MET A 72 10.77 1.51 -8.14
C MET A 72 11.90 0.51 -8.37
N GLU A 73 12.52 0.51 -9.56
CA GLU A 73 13.70 -0.32 -9.84
C GLU A 73 14.88 0.05 -8.93
N ARG A 74 15.15 1.36 -8.77
CA ARG A 74 16.16 1.87 -7.83
C ARG A 74 15.87 1.41 -6.39
N LEU A 75 14.63 1.56 -5.91
CA LEU A 75 14.23 1.13 -4.58
C LEU A 75 14.41 -0.39 -4.39
N ALA A 76 14.08 -1.19 -5.42
CA ALA A 76 14.26 -2.64 -5.40
C ALA A 76 15.73 -3.05 -5.29
N THR A 77 16.63 -2.41 -6.05
CA THR A 77 18.08 -2.67 -5.96
C THR A 77 18.65 -2.32 -4.57
N GLN A 78 18.03 -1.39 -3.85
CA GLN A 78 18.42 -1.00 -2.49
C GLN A 78 17.74 -1.86 -1.40
N GLY A 79 16.78 -2.71 -1.77
CA GLY A 79 15.89 -3.36 -0.82
C GLY A 79 15.50 -4.78 -1.20
N LYS A 80 14.32 -5.17 -0.72
CA LYS A 80 13.72 -6.48 -0.95
C LYS A 80 12.35 -6.33 -1.60
N MET A 81 12.12 -7.04 -2.69
CA MET A 81 10.81 -7.16 -3.31
C MET A 81 10.03 -8.33 -2.70
N PHE A 82 8.73 -8.15 -2.50
CA PHE A 82 7.82 -9.23 -2.10
C PHE A 82 6.94 -9.58 -3.28
N THR A 83 7.06 -10.82 -3.76
CA THR A 83 6.35 -11.27 -4.97
C THR A 83 4.97 -11.86 -4.68
N GLN A 84 4.61 -12.09 -3.41
CA GLN A 84 3.30 -12.55 -2.94
C GLN A 84 2.77 -11.71 -1.77
N ALA A 85 2.84 -10.38 -1.90
CA ALA A 85 2.18 -9.48 -0.96
C ALA A 85 0.71 -9.32 -1.33
N TYR A 86 -0.17 -9.35 -0.33
CA TYR A 86 -1.62 -9.31 -0.55
C TYR A 86 -2.33 -8.17 0.18
N ALA A 87 -3.38 -7.66 -0.46
CA ALA A 87 -4.34 -6.69 0.05
C ALA A 87 -5.78 -7.23 -0.08
N CYS A 88 -6.77 -6.44 0.32
CA CYS A 88 -8.16 -6.69 -0.07
C CYS A 88 -8.43 -6.19 -1.49
N SER A 89 -9.54 -6.62 -2.10
CA SER A 89 -9.85 -6.27 -3.49
C SER A 89 -10.41 -4.85 -3.70
N ILE A 90 -10.59 -4.09 -2.62
CA ILE A 90 -11.14 -2.72 -2.61
C ILE A 90 -10.36 -1.87 -1.60
N SER A 91 -10.23 -0.58 -1.87
CA SER A 91 -9.42 0.38 -1.09
C SER A 91 -9.73 0.43 0.41
N SER A 92 -10.98 0.73 0.83
CA SER A 92 -11.28 0.94 2.25
C SER A 92 -10.96 -0.26 3.14
N PRO A 93 -11.33 -1.51 2.78
CA PRO A 93 -10.95 -2.68 3.56
C PRO A 93 -9.44 -2.80 3.80
N THR A 94 -8.63 -2.59 2.75
CA THR A 94 -7.16 -2.64 2.86
C THR A 94 -6.62 -1.54 3.77
N ARG A 95 -7.06 -0.29 3.55
CA ARG A 95 -6.57 0.87 4.32
C ARG A 95 -6.98 0.79 5.79
N VAL A 96 -8.17 0.26 6.07
CA VAL A 96 -8.60 -0.02 7.45
C VAL A 96 -7.78 -1.15 8.06
N SER A 97 -7.57 -2.26 7.34
CA SER A 97 -6.75 -3.38 7.84
C SER A 97 -5.32 -2.93 8.17
N LEU A 98 -4.72 -2.10 7.30
CA LEU A 98 -3.41 -1.47 7.51
C LEU A 98 -3.33 -0.68 8.83
N PHE A 99 -4.32 0.17 9.12
CA PHE A 99 -4.27 1.06 10.28
C PHE A 99 -4.85 0.47 11.56
N THR A 100 -5.41 -0.73 11.52
CA THR A 100 -6.02 -1.38 12.68
C THR A 100 -5.35 -2.69 13.07
N GLY A 101 -4.63 -3.31 12.12
CA GLY A 101 -4.10 -4.65 12.26
C GLY A 101 -5.19 -5.72 12.30
N MET A 102 -6.44 -5.39 12.00
CA MET A 102 -7.57 -6.32 11.92
C MET A 102 -7.72 -6.81 10.50
N ASN A 103 -8.17 -8.05 10.32
CA ASN A 103 -8.63 -8.52 9.02
C ASN A 103 -9.97 -7.86 8.65
N ALA A 104 -10.23 -7.74 7.35
CA ALA A 104 -11.46 -7.16 6.83
C ALA A 104 -12.75 -7.78 7.34
N ALA A 105 -12.75 -9.11 7.51
CA ALA A 105 -13.89 -9.84 8.06
C ALA A 105 -14.25 -9.39 9.48
N ARG A 106 -13.26 -9.01 10.30
CA ARG A 106 -13.43 -8.59 11.69
C ARG A 106 -13.92 -7.15 11.79
N HIS A 107 -13.28 -6.23 11.06
CA HIS A 107 -13.62 -4.81 11.14
C HIS A 107 -14.88 -4.46 10.34
N ARG A 108 -15.35 -5.35 9.45
CA ARG A 108 -16.60 -5.18 8.67
C ARG A 108 -16.67 -3.95 7.78
N VAL A 109 -15.68 -3.06 7.73
CA VAL A 109 -15.47 -2.08 6.64
C VAL A 109 -15.04 -2.82 5.36
N THR A 110 -15.97 -3.57 4.77
CA THR A 110 -15.67 -4.62 3.77
C THR A 110 -15.97 -4.18 2.33
N SER A 111 -16.40 -2.93 2.12
CA SER A 111 -16.41 -2.27 0.81
C SER A 111 -16.10 -0.78 0.96
N TRP A 112 -16.14 0.02 -0.11
CA TRP A 112 -15.72 1.41 -0.07
C TRP A 112 -16.72 2.36 0.60
N THR A 113 -16.22 3.28 1.44
CA THR A 113 -17.02 4.26 2.20
C THR A 113 -17.02 5.63 1.54
N LEU A 114 -18.04 6.46 1.78
CA LEU A 114 -18.03 7.88 1.38
C LEU A 114 -19.08 8.70 2.13
N ARG A 115 -20.33 8.24 2.11
CA ARG A 115 -21.49 8.96 2.66
C ARG A 115 -21.91 8.32 3.97
N LYS A 116 -22.14 9.15 4.99
CA LYS A 116 -22.57 8.68 6.31
C LYS A 116 -23.81 7.80 6.22
N ASN A 117 -23.79 6.66 6.90
CA ASN A 117 -24.87 5.69 7.01
C ASN A 117 -25.43 5.19 5.67
N THR A 118 -24.68 5.31 4.58
CA THR A 118 -25.16 5.03 3.23
C THR A 118 -24.23 4.04 2.54
N THR A 119 -24.79 2.92 2.08
CA THR A 119 -24.05 2.01 1.18
C THR A 119 -24.10 2.52 -0.26
N HIS A 120 -23.05 2.22 -1.03
CA HIS A 120 -23.01 2.46 -2.48
C HIS A 120 -23.68 1.34 -3.27
N GLU A 121 -23.90 0.20 -2.63
CA GLU A 121 -24.43 -1.00 -3.24
C GLU A 121 -25.83 -0.74 -3.80
N GLN A 122 -26.06 -1.19 -5.02
CA GLN A 122 -27.38 -1.14 -5.64
C GLN A 122 -28.22 -2.35 -5.19
N PRO A 123 -29.56 -2.25 -5.24
CA PRO A 123 -30.43 -3.39 -4.99
C PRO A 123 -30.07 -4.59 -5.88
N ASP A 124 -29.85 -5.74 -5.25
CA ASP A 124 -29.55 -7.01 -5.94
C ASP A 124 -30.80 -7.91 -5.99
N SER A 125 -30.95 -8.70 -7.05
CA SER A 125 -32.13 -9.55 -7.25
C SER A 125 -32.09 -10.87 -6.46
N VAL A 126 -30.90 -11.33 -6.07
CA VAL A 126 -30.66 -12.61 -5.38
C VAL A 126 -30.40 -12.38 -3.89
N MET A 127 -29.63 -11.34 -3.55
CA MET A 127 -29.12 -11.13 -2.21
C MET A 127 -29.55 -9.79 -1.60
N THR A 128 -29.57 -9.76 -0.27
CA THR A 128 -29.51 -8.54 0.53
C THR A 128 -28.17 -8.53 1.24
N TYR A 129 -27.34 -7.52 0.97
CA TYR A 129 -26.01 -7.37 1.57
C TYR A 129 -26.12 -7.03 3.07
N PRO A 130 -25.13 -7.45 3.89
CA PRO A 130 -25.19 -7.25 5.32
C PRO A 130 -25.08 -5.77 5.71
N GLU A 131 -25.57 -5.41 6.89
CA GLU A 131 -25.39 -4.07 7.44
C GLU A 131 -23.94 -3.88 7.93
N TRP A 132 -23.05 -3.59 7.00
CA TRP A 132 -21.63 -3.43 7.29
C TRP A 132 -21.28 -2.04 7.83
N ASN A 133 -20.04 -1.87 8.29
CA ASN A 133 -19.54 -0.63 8.88
C ASN A 133 -19.26 0.44 7.81
N VAL A 134 -20.32 0.96 7.19
CA VAL A 134 -20.29 1.96 6.10
C VAL A 134 -19.65 3.28 6.48
N ASN A 135 -19.52 3.56 7.78
CA ASN A 135 -18.87 4.77 8.29
C ASN A 135 -17.37 4.59 8.51
N GLY A 136 -16.84 3.38 8.31
CA GLY A 136 -15.41 3.10 8.44
C GLY A 136 -14.96 2.87 9.89
N ILE A 137 -13.87 3.52 10.28
CA ILE A 137 -13.26 3.37 11.61
C ILE A 137 -13.17 4.71 12.35
N CYS A 138 -13.10 4.65 13.68
CA CYS A 138 -12.82 5.81 14.52
C CYS A 138 -12.15 5.38 15.83
N GLN A 139 -11.55 6.33 16.54
CA GLN A 139 -10.98 6.05 17.88
C GLN A 139 -12.00 6.24 19.01
N GLU A 140 -13.05 7.03 18.75
CA GLU A 140 -14.13 7.33 19.69
C GLU A 140 -15.11 6.14 19.82
N PRO A 141 -15.55 5.79 21.04
CA PRO A 141 -16.58 4.78 21.24
C PRO A 141 -17.97 5.30 20.83
N GLY A 142 -18.87 4.38 20.47
CA GLY A 142 -20.30 4.68 20.31
C GLY A 142 -20.70 5.38 19.01
N ILE A 143 -19.78 5.54 18.06
CA ILE A 143 -20.12 6.04 16.72
C ILE A 143 -20.78 4.92 15.91
N GLU A 144 -22.01 5.15 15.48
CA GLU A 144 -22.80 4.16 14.76
C GLU A 144 -22.09 3.64 13.48
N ARG A 145 -22.25 2.35 13.20
CA ARG A 145 -21.76 1.70 11.97
C ARG A 145 -20.27 1.96 11.67
N THR A 146 -19.47 2.13 12.72
CA THR A 146 -18.01 2.20 12.67
C THR A 146 -17.39 1.05 13.46
N THR A 147 -16.10 0.80 13.23
CA THR A 147 -15.28 0.01 14.17
C THR A 147 -14.46 0.93 15.04
N GLN A 148 -14.56 0.79 16.36
CA GLN A 148 -13.68 1.48 17.29
C GLN A 148 -12.29 0.84 17.29
N VAL A 149 -11.24 1.66 17.15
CA VAL A 149 -9.86 1.19 17.00
C VAL A 149 -8.84 2.11 17.66
N THR A 150 -7.72 1.55 18.08
CA THR A 150 -6.47 2.27 18.34
C THR A 150 -5.62 2.17 17.08
N THR A 151 -5.46 3.28 16.36
CA THR A 151 -4.83 3.26 15.03
C THR A 151 -3.32 3.10 15.11
N LEU A 152 -2.69 2.61 14.04
CA LEU A 152 -1.23 2.55 13.91
C LEU A 152 -0.59 3.93 14.14
N ALA A 153 -1.16 4.98 13.53
CA ALA A 153 -0.66 6.35 13.69
C ALA A 153 -0.79 6.85 15.13
N GLN A 154 -1.87 6.50 15.84
CA GLN A 154 -2.03 6.87 17.24
C GLN A 154 -0.95 6.22 18.11
N VAL A 155 -0.69 4.91 17.93
CA VAL A 155 0.37 4.22 18.68
C VAL A 155 1.74 4.83 18.38
N LEU A 156 2.05 5.14 17.13
CA LEU A 156 3.31 5.81 16.75
C LEU A 156 3.45 7.19 17.41
N LYS A 157 2.39 8.01 17.33
CA LYS A 157 2.33 9.34 17.94
C LYS A 157 2.55 9.28 19.46
N ASP A 158 1.84 8.39 20.15
CA ASP A 158 1.95 8.23 21.61
C ASP A 158 3.32 7.73 22.04
N ASN A 159 4.07 7.10 21.12
CA ASN A 159 5.44 6.65 21.32
C ASN A 159 6.49 7.60 20.74
N GLY A 160 6.11 8.85 20.44
CA GLY A 160 7.06 9.93 20.15
C GLY A 160 7.48 10.08 18.69
N TYR A 161 6.79 9.42 17.75
CA TYR A 161 6.93 9.74 16.34
C TYR A 161 6.16 11.01 15.99
N GLN A 162 6.71 11.80 15.06
CA GLN A 162 5.90 12.78 14.33
C GLN A 162 5.13 12.10 13.21
N THR A 163 3.81 12.14 13.24
CA THR A 163 2.95 11.43 12.28
C THR A 163 2.41 12.37 11.21
N ILE A 164 2.70 12.07 9.94
CA ILE A 164 2.37 12.88 8.78
C ILE A 164 1.55 12.05 7.79
N HIS A 165 0.34 12.51 7.47
CA HIS A 165 -0.49 11.97 6.42
C HIS A 165 -0.43 12.88 5.18
N CYS A 166 -0.22 12.30 3.99
CA CYS A 166 -0.30 13.02 2.72
C CYS A 166 -1.06 12.21 1.66
N GLY A 167 -2.18 12.78 1.15
CA GLY A 167 -2.96 12.24 0.03
C GLY A 167 -4.28 11.56 0.43
N LYS A 168 -4.54 10.35 -0.06
CA LYS A 168 -5.79 9.61 0.16
C LYS A 168 -5.83 8.93 1.54
N ALA A 169 -6.72 9.41 2.41
CA ALA A 169 -7.00 8.79 3.71
C ALA A 169 -8.00 7.64 3.58
N HIS A 170 -9.28 7.97 3.31
CA HIS A 170 -10.36 7.01 3.05
C HIS A 170 -10.62 6.00 4.20
N PHE A 171 -10.47 6.44 5.46
CA PHE A 171 -10.70 5.60 6.64
C PHE A 171 -12.14 5.61 7.15
N GLY A 172 -12.91 6.67 6.83
CA GLY A 172 -14.29 6.84 7.28
C GLY A 172 -15.14 7.61 6.28
N ALA A 173 -16.45 7.56 6.47
CA ALA A 173 -17.39 8.33 5.66
C ALA A 173 -17.39 9.82 6.06
N ASN A 174 -17.85 10.71 5.19
CA ASN A 174 -18.03 12.13 5.51
C ASN A 174 -18.85 12.31 6.79
N ASP A 175 -18.55 13.37 7.55
CA ASP A 175 -19.23 13.71 8.81
C ASP A 175 -19.13 12.62 9.91
N THR A 176 -18.06 11.83 9.84
CA THR A 176 -17.65 10.87 10.88
C THR A 176 -16.20 11.14 11.28
N PRO A 177 -15.76 10.82 12.51
CA PRO A 177 -14.40 11.14 12.95
C PRO A 177 -13.32 10.60 12.00
N GLY A 178 -13.47 9.34 11.54
CA GLY A 178 -12.54 8.70 10.61
C GLY A 178 -12.35 9.38 9.25
N ALA A 179 -13.20 10.36 8.89
CA ALA A 179 -12.98 11.18 7.70
C ALA A 179 -11.70 12.04 7.79
N ASP A 180 -11.30 12.45 8.99
CA ASP A 180 -10.17 13.34 9.22
C ASP A 180 -8.98 12.58 9.84
N PRO A 181 -7.86 12.43 9.10
CA PRO A 181 -6.61 11.86 9.62
C PRO A 181 -6.15 12.44 10.97
N LEU A 182 -6.44 13.70 11.28
CA LEU A 182 -6.04 14.32 12.54
C LEU A 182 -6.70 13.65 13.77
N THR A 183 -7.91 13.10 13.59
CA THR A 183 -8.61 12.34 14.65
C THR A 183 -8.10 10.90 14.75
N MET A 184 -7.28 10.46 13.78
CA MET A 184 -6.80 9.09 13.62
C MET A 184 -5.32 8.95 14.02
N GLY A 185 -4.78 9.92 14.76
CA GLY A 185 -3.42 9.89 15.30
C GLY A 185 -2.37 10.57 14.44
N PHE A 186 -2.73 11.20 13.31
CA PHE A 186 -1.83 12.05 12.55
C PHE A 186 -1.74 13.45 13.16
N GLU A 187 -0.54 14.03 13.21
CA GLU A 187 -0.31 15.42 13.63
C GLU A 187 -0.37 16.39 12.46
N VAL A 188 -0.12 15.90 11.24
CA VAL A 188 -0.19 16.68 9.99
C VAL A 188 -1.07 15.93 9.00
N ASN A 189 -2.04 16.64 8.42
CA ASN A 189 -2.87 16.14 7.33
C ASN A 189 -2.70 17.04 6.10
N ILE A 190 -2.20 16.47 5.01
CA ILE A 190 -2.17 17.07 3.68
C ILE A 190 -3.17 16.32 2.80
N ALA A 191 -4.18 17.02 2.31
CA ALA A 191 -5.18 16.53 1.35
C ALA A 191 -6.05 15.33 1.78
N GLY A 192 -5.93 14.82 3.01
CA GLY A 192 -6.71 13.68 3.49
C GLY A 192 -8.13 14.03 3.89
N HIS A 193 -9.07 13.25 3.40
CA HIS A 193 -10.49 13.30 3.77
C HIS A 193 -11.18 11.95 3.50
N ALA A 194 -12.51 11.91 3.64
CA ALA A 194 -13.32 10.71 3.47
C ALA A 194 -13.32 10.10 2.06
N ALA A 195 -13.04 10.87 1.00
CA ALA A 195 -13.22 10.35 -0.35
C ALA A 195 -12.09 9.42 -0.78
N GLY A 196 -12.47 8.36 -1.47
CA GLY A 196 -11.55 7.36 -2.01
C GLY A 196 -10.97 7.66 -3.38
N SER A 197 -11.26 8.82 -3.96
CA SER A 197 -10.81 9.19 -5.30
C SER A 197 -10.73 10.70 -5.42
N PRO A 198 -9.88 11.25 -6.29
CA PRO A 198 -9.90 12.68 -6.58
C PRO A 198 -10.99 13.00 -7.61
N ALA A 199 -11.61 14.17 -7.51
CA ALA A 199 -12.51 14.67 -8.55
C ALA A 199 -11.74 15.11 -9.81
N SER A 200 -10.49 15.56 -9.66
CA SER A 200 -9.56 15.81 -10.76
C SER A 200 -8.11 15.80 -10.27
N TYR A 201 -7.19 15.40 -11.13
CA TYR A 201 -5.75 15.50 -10.91
C TYR A 201 -5.16 16.87 -11.28
N TYR A 202 -5.92 17.78 -11.89
CA TYR A 202 -5.36 19.03 -12.41
C TYR A 202 -5.54 20.21 -11.47
N GLY A 203 -4.44 20.93 -11.19
CA GLY A 203 -4.47 22.22 -10.48
C GLY A 203 -5.31 23.28 -11.19
N LYS A 204 -5.31 23.30 -12.54
CA LYS A 204 -6.15 24.20 -13.36
C LYS A 204 -7.66 24.02 -13.14
N ASN A 205 -8.06 22.83 -12.66
CA ASN A 205 -9.43 22.51 -12.28
C ASN A 205 -9.61 22.53 -10.76
N ASN A 206 -8.66 23.12 -10.02
CA ASN A 206 -8.60 23.20 -8.57
C ASN A 206 -8.78 21.83 -7.89
N PHE A 207 -8.30 20.75 -8.53
CA PHE A 207 -8.53 19.38 -8.08
C PHE A 207 -10.00 19.01 -7.82
N GLY A 208 -10.92 19.70 -8.51
CA GLY A 208 -12.37 19.57 -8.38
C GLY A 208 -13.04 20.63 -7.49
N ASN A 209 -12.29 21.47 -6.78
CA ASN A 209 -12.85 22.50 -5.93
C ASN A 209 -13.53 23.61 -6.73
N LYS A 210 -14.72 24.02 -6.29
CA LYS A 210 -15.45 25.12 -6.91
C LYS A 210 -15.38 26.40 -6.08
N PRO A 211 -15.17 27.58 -6.70
CA PRO A 211 -15.14 28.86 -5.99
C PRO A 211 -16.45 29.21 -5.26
N ASP A 212 -17.57 28.60 -5.66
CA ASP A 212 -18.89 28.81 -5.06
C ASP A 212 -19.14 27.97 -3.79
N GLY A 213 -18.15 27.21 -3.34
CA GLY A 213 -18.24 26.33 -2.17
C GLY A 213 -19.03 25.04 -2.40
N LYS A 214 -19.55 24.78 -3.62
CA LYS A 214 -20.34 23.58 -3.95
C LYS A 214 -19.48 22.51 -4.62
N SER A 215 -18.32 22.25 -4.01
CA SER A 215 -17.39 21.22 -4.47
C SER A 215 -18.03 19.82 -4.42
N PRO A 216 -17.73 18.93 -5.38
CA PRO A 216 -18.07 17.51 -5.26
C PRO A 216 -17.37 16.90 -4.03
N LEU A 217 -17.93 15.82 -3.48
CA LEU A 217 -17.37 15.15 -2.30
C LEU A 217 -15.93 14.67 -2.48
N ALA A 218 -15.51 14.43 -3.72
CA ALA A 218 -14.18 13.98 -4.10
C ALA A 218 -13.21 15.13 -4.42
N ALA A 219 -13.59 16.40 -4.24
CA ALA A 219 -12.66 17.52 -4.40
C ALA A 219 -11.56 17.42 -3.35
N VAL A 220 -10.30 17.58 -3.78
CA VAL A 220 -9.14 17.37 -2.90
C VAL A 220 -8.87 18.64 -2.09
N PRO A 221 -8.89 18.60 -0.75
CA PRO A 221 -8.71 19.79 0.09
C PRO A 221 -7.24 20.16 0.32
N GLY A 222 -6.97 21.36 0.85
CA GLY A 222 -5.68 21.71 1.44
C GLY A 222 -4.52 21.92 0.46
N LEU A 223 -4.86 22.16 -0.81
CA LEU A 223 -3.91 22.40 -1.91
C LEU A 223 -4.26 23.69 -2.68
N GLU A 224 -4.87 24.66 -2.00
CA GLU A 224 -5.38 25.90 -2.59
C GLU A 224 -4.27 26.72 -3.27
N GLN A 225 -3.03 26.63 -2.79
CA GLN A 225 -1.85 27.27 -3.38
C GLN A 225 -1.52 26.79 -4.80
N TYR A 226 -2.06 25.64 -5.22
CA TYR A 226 -1.87 25.08 -6.56
C TYR A 226 -3.09 25.26 -7.47
N HIS A 227 -4.19 25.84 -6.97
CA HIS A 227 -5.38 26.11 -7.76
C HIS A 227 -5.07 27.07 -8.92
N GLY A 228 -5.59 26.76 -10.11
CA GLY A 228 -5.33 27.51 -11.35
C GLY A 228 -3.95 27.28 -11.97
N THR A 229 -3.07 26.46 -11.38
CA THR A 229 -1.74 26.16 -11.91
C THR A 229 -1.72 24.88 -12.74
N ASP A 230 -0.66 24.66 -13.53
CA ASP A 230 -0.44 23.40 -14.25
C ASP A 230 0.10 22.26 -13.37
N THR A 231 0.18 22.46 -12.05
CA THR A 231 0.67 21.45 -11.10
C THR A 231 -0.30 20.26 -11.06
N PHE A 232 0.22 19.07 -11.35
CA PHE A 232 -0.53 17.82 -11.25
C PHE A 232 -0.65 17.38 -9.79
N LEU A 233 -1.75 16.72 -9.42
CA LEU A 233 -2.05 16.38 -8.02
C LEU A 233 -0.93 15.55 -7.38
N SER A 234 -0.39 14.56 -8.08
CA SER A 234 0.73 13.76 -7.58
C SER A 234 1.94 14.63 -7.24
N GLU A 235 2.25 15.63 -8.07
CA GLU A 235 3.35 16.57 -7.83
C GLU A 235 3.07 17.48 -6.62
N ALA A 236 1.85 18.02 -6.52
CA ALA A 236 1.46 18.86 -5.40
C ALA A 236 1.60 18.14 -4.06
N LEU A 237 1.16 16.87 -3.99
CA LEU A 237 1.32 16.03 -2.80
C LEU A 237 2.80 15.82 -2.43
N THR A 238 3.66 15.55 -3.41
CA THR A 238 5.10 15.33 -3.17
C THR A 238 5.77 16.59 -2.64
N LEU A 239 5.46 17.76 -3.21
CA LEU A 239 5.97 19.05 -2.75
C LEU A 239 5.54 19.35 -1.32
N GLU A 240 4.27 19.12 -0.97
CA GLU A 240 3.78 19.32 0.40
C GLU A 240 4.32 18.29 1.39
N ALA A 241 4.53 17.04 0.97
CA ALA A 241 5.17 16.02 1.79
C ALA A 241 6.60 16.44 2.15
N MET A 242 7.42 16.87 1.19
CA MET A 242 8.78 17.36 1.46
C MET A 242 8.78 18.59 2.38
N LYS A 243 7.85 19.54 2.21
CA LYS A 243 7.69 20.67 3.15
C LYS A 243 7.33 20.22 4.56
N ALA A 244 6.51 19.18 4.71
CA ALA A 244 6.19 18.62 6.01
C ALA A 244 7.38 17.87 6.63
N LEU A 245 8.20 17.20 5.82
CA LEU A 245 9.46 16.59 6.26
C LEU A 245 10.46 17.66 6.73
N ASP A 246 10.59 18.80 6.03
CA ASP A 246 11.45 19.90 6.47
C ASP A 246 11.07 20.41 7.86
N LYS A 247 9.76 20.52 8.13
CA LYS A 247 9.24 20.88 9.46
C LYS A 247 9.45 19.77 10.49
N ALA A 248 9.41 18.50 10.08
CA ALA A 248 9.64 17.37 10.96
C ALA A 248 11.09 17.26 11.40
N GLN A 249 12.04 17.52 10.50
CA GLN A 249 13.47 17.52 10.79
C GLN A 249 13.88 18.60 11.79
N GLN A 250 13.09 19.66 11.96
CA GLN A 250 13.31 20.68 13.00
C GLN A 250 12.97 20.16 14.41
N LYS A 251 12.35 18.99 14.53
CA LYS A 251 12.04 18.34 15.80
C LYS A 251 13.04 17.21 16.05
N ASP A 252 13.44 17.04 17.30
CA ASP A 252 14.26 15.91 17.74
C ASP A 252 13.39 14.65 17.95
N LYS A 253 12.70 14.22 16.88
CA LYS A 253 11.79 13.08 16.85
C LYS A 253 11.91 12.35 15.50
N PRO A 254 11.81 10.99 15.45
CA PRO A 254 11.65 10.30 14.19
C PRO A 254 10.28 10.62 13.58
N PHE A 255 10.16 10.58 12.25
CA PHE A 255 8.89 10.79 11.56
C PHE A 255 8.31 9.48 11.02
N PHE A 256 6.99 9.43 10.94
CA PHE A 256 6.22 8.48 10.15
C PHE A 256 5.47 9.27 9.07
N LEU A 257 5.89 9.11 7.82
CA LEU A 257 5.20 9.65 6.65
C LEU A 257 4.37 8.54 6.00
N TYR A 258 3.05 8.71 6.03
CA TYR A 258 2.14 7.95 5.19
C TYR A 258 1.86 8.74 3.91
N MET A 259 2.62 8.43 2.86
CA MET A 259 2.49 9.01 1.52
C MET A 259 1.51 8.16 0.71
N ALA A 260 0.23 8.48 0.82
CA ALA A 260 -0.87 7.72 0.23
C ALA A 260 -1.34 8.42 -1.04
N HIS A 261 -0.80 8.08 -2.19
CA HIS A 261 -1.19 8.75 -3.43
C HIS A 261 -2.67 8.51 -3.76
N TYR A 262 -3.32 9.53 -4.35
CA TYR A 262 -4.56 9.33 -5.11
C TYR A 262 -4.29 8.69 -6.48
N ALA A 263 -3.06 8.80 -6.99
CA ALA A 263 -2.66 8.07 -8.18
C ALA A 263 -2.61 6.56 -7.85
N ILE A 264 -3.07 5.67 -8.73
CA ILE A 264 -3.45 5.88 -10.14
C ILE A 264 -4.96 5.75 -10.39
N HIS A 265 -5.78 6.02 -9.36
CA HIS A 265 -7.24 5.88 -9.39
C HIS A 265 -7.91 6.66 -10.54
N THR A 266 -9.14 6.29 -10.87
CA THR A 266 -9.98 7.10 -11.76
C THR A 266 -10.32 8.47 -11.13
N PRO A 267 -10.54 9.52 -11.93
CA PRO A 267 -10.56 9.55 -13.41
C PRO A 267 -9.16 9.44 -14.02
N ILE A 268 -9.02 8.65 -15.10
CA ILE A 268 -7.75 8.51 -15.82
C ILE A 268 -7.50 9.80 -16.63
N GLN A 269 -6.79 10.74 -16.03
CA GLN A 269 -6.43 12.02 -16.63
C GLN A 269 -4.94 12.04 -16.99
N PRO A 270 -4.58 12.36 -18.25
CA PRO A 270 -3.17 12.35 -18.65
C PRO A 270 -2.35 13.40 -17.91
N ASP A 271 -1.23 12.99 -17.35
CA ASP A 271 -0.16 13.90 -16.97
C ASP A 271 0.67 14.24 -18.21
N TYR A 272 0.47 15.47 -18.70
CA TYR A 272 1.09 15.93 -19.95
C TYR A 272 2.63 16.00 -19.90
N ARG A 273 3.25 15.88 -18.72
CA ARG A 273 4.71 15.75 -18.59
C ARG A 273 5.23 14.49 -19.29
N PHE A 274 4.42 13.43 -19.36
CA PHE A 274 4.82 12.12 -19.89
C PHE A 274 3.94 11.64 -21.06
N TYR A 275 2.81 12.29 -21.32
CA TYR A 275 1.74 11.73 -22.15
C TYR A 275 2.15 11.47 -23.60
N GLN A 276 2.85 12.42 -24.23
CA GLN A 276 3.28 12.27 -25.62
C GLN A 276 4.19 11.05 -25.80
N LYS A 277 5.07 10.78 -24.84
CA LYS A 277 5.97 9.61 -24.85
C LYS A 277 5.21 8.30 -25.04
N TYR A 278 4.05 8.15 -24.38
CA TYR A 278 3.25 6.93 -24.46
C TYR A 278 2.37 6.86 -25.71
N LEU A 279 1.89 8.02 -26.20
CA LEU A 279 1.23 8.08 -27.51
C LEU A 279 2.19 7.69 -28.64
N ASP A 280 3.45 8.16 -28.58
CA ASP A 280 4.48 7.83 -29.56
C ASP A 280 4.88 6.34 -29.53
N LYS A 281 4.69 5.67 -28.37
CA LYS A 281 4.79 4.20 -28.25
C LYS A 281 3.59 3.46 -28.86
N GLY A 282 2.58 4.16 -29.38
CA GLY A 282 1.39 3.58 -30.02
C GLY A 282 0.30 3.14 -29.03
N LEU A 283 0.34 3.58 -27.77
CA LEU A 283 -0.70 3.24 -26.81
C LEU A 283 -2.02 3.96 -27.16
N PRO A 284 -3.18 3.30 -26.98
CA PRO A 284 -4.46 3.99 -26.99
C PRO A 284 -4.47 5.18 -26.01
N PRO A 285 -5.16 6.29 -26.30
CA PRO A 285 -5.13 7.49 -25.45
C PRO A 285 -5.38 7.25 -23.96
N VAL A 286 -6.33 6.37 -23.60
CA VAL A 286 -6.62 6.06 -22.20
C VAL A 286 -5.51 5.25 -21.53
N GLU A 287 -4.83 4.36 -22.26
CA GLU A 287 -3.68 3.59 -21.74
C GLU A 287 -2.44 4.47 -21.63
N ALA A 288 -2.23 5.37 -22.58
CA ALA A 288 -1.19 6.39 -22.47
C ALA A 288 -1.43 7.31 -21.27
N ALA A 289 -2.68 7.72 -21.01
CA ALA A 289 -3.03 8.51 -19.83
C ALA A 289 -2.81 7.70 -18.54
N TYR A 290 -3.18 6.42 -18.51
CA TYR A 290 -2.92 5.56 -17.35
C TYR A 290 -1.43 5.39 -17.06
N ALA A 291 -0.62 5.15 -18.10
CA ALA A 291 0.83 5.04 -18.00
C ALA A 291 1.49 6.32 -17.45
N THR A 292 0.90 7.50 -17.74
CA THR A 292 1.40 8.77 -17.18
C THR A 292 1.12 8.91 -15.69
N LEU A 293 0.03 8.34 -15.17
CA LEU A 293 -0.24 8.33 -13.74
C LEU A 293 0.77 7.45 -13.00
N ILE A 294 1.15 6.30 -13.59
CA ILE A 294 2.18 5.41 -13.07
C ILE A 294 3.54 6.12 -13.03
N GLU A 295 3.97 6.73 -14.14
CA GLU A 295 5.26 7.44 -14.19
C GLU A 295 5.29 8.68 -13.29
N GLY A 296 4.17 9.41 -13.18
CA GLY A 296 4.05 10.53 -12.25
C GLY A 296 4.12 10.10 -10.79
N MET A 297 3.58 8.92 -10.45
CA MET A 297 3.73 8.30 -9.14
C MET A 297 5.18 7.87 -8.88
N ASP A 298 5.83 7.23 -9.86
CA ASP A 298 7.24 6.83 -9.72
C ASP A 298 8.18 8.03 -9.59
N LYS A 299 7.92 9.13 -10.30
CA LYS A 299 8.63 10.40 -10.10
C LYS A 299 8.51 10.87 -8.64
N SER A 300 7.31 10.83 -8.06
CA SER A 300 7.09 11.21 -6.66
C SER A 300 7.92 10.35 -5.69
N LEU A 301 7.99 9.03 -5.93
CA LEU A 301 8.85 8.14 -5.18
C LEU A 301 10.32 8.57 -5.31
N GLY A 302 10.78 8.87 -6.53
CA GLY A 302 12.13 9.36 -6.80
C GLY A 302 12.45 10.66 -6.06
N ASP A 303 11.56 11.64 -6.09
CA ASP A 303 11.74 12.92 -5.40
C ASP A 303 11.89 12.74 -3.88
N LEU A 304 11.10 11.83 -3.28
CA LEU A 304 11.21 11.50 -1.86
C LEU A 304 12.52 10.76 -1.55
N MET A 305 12.94 9.80 -2.38
CA MET A 305 14.23 9.12 -2.21
C MET A 305 15.40 10.11 -2.31
N ASP A 306 15.36 11.01 -3.29
CA ASP A 306 16.36 12.06 -3.49
C ASP A 306 16.33 13.09 -2.34
N TYR A 307 15.15 13.36 -1.78
CA TYR A 307 15.02 14.20 -0.58
C TYR A 307 15.72 13.55 0.62
N LEU A 308 15.50 12.25 0.86
CA LEU A 308 16.14 11.53 1.95
C LEU A 308 17.66 11.49 1.78
N GLU A 309 18.16 11.30 0.57
CA GLU A 309 19.60 11.30 0.27
C GLU A 309 20.23 12.68 0.49
N ARG A 310 19.64 13.73 -0.10
CA ARG A 310 20.15 15.12 0.03
C ARG A 310 20.19 15.60 1.48
N ASN A 311 19.25 15.12 2.29
CA ASN A 311 19.16 15.48 3.71
C ASN A 311 19.84 14.46 4.65
N GLN A 312 20.61 13.50 4.12
CA GLN A 312 21.36 12.50 4.89
C GLN A 312 20.47 11.68 5.85
N LEU A 313 19.24 11.42 5.43
CA LEU A 313 18.26 10.63 6.19
C LEU A 313 18.22 9.16 5.76
N THR A 314 18.76 8.81 4.60
CA THR A 314 18.64 7.47 3.98
C THR A 314 19.03 6.33 4.93
N ASP A 315 20.18 6.43 5.59
CA ASP A 315 20.70 5.36 6.45
C ASP A 315 19.83 5.07 7.69
N ASN A 316 18.97 6.02 8.09
CA ASN A 316 18.05 5.89 9.21
C ASN A 316 16.57 5.99 8.78
N THR A 317 16.24 5.68 7.53
CA THR A 317 14.86 5.71 7.04
C THR A 317 14.49 4.38 6.39
N VAL A 318 13.37 3.81 6.84
CA VAL A 318 12.73 2.65 6.19
C VAL A 318 11.73 3.16 5.17
N ILE A 319 11.81 2.65 3.94
CA ILE A 319 10.80 2.91 2.90
C ILE A 319 10.06 1.61 2.63
N LEU A 320 8.74 1.62 2.85
CA LEU A 320 7.82 0.55 2.47
C LEU A 320 6.95 1.07 1.32
N PHE A 321 7.05 0.43 0.15
CA PHE A 321 6.20 0.67 -1.01
C PHE A 321 5.14 -0.44 -1.10
N MET A 322 3.88 -0.09 -1.30
CA MET A 322 2.81 -1.05 -1.60
C MET A 322 1.65 -0.41 -2.40
N SER A 323 0.72 -1.22 -2.91
CA SER A 323 -0.62 -0.76 -3.35
C SER A 323 -1.74 -1.31 -2.47
N ASP A 324 -2.92 -0.70 -2.53
CA ASP A 324 -4.04 -1.03 -1.66
C ASP A 324 -5.04 -2.04 -2.25
N ASN A 325 -4.97 -2.30 -3.56
CA ASN A 325 -5.74 -3.33 -4.26
C ASN A 325 -5.26 -3.40 -5.73
N GLY A 326 -5.59 -4.51 -6.40
CA GLY A 326 -5.17 -4.74 -7.77
C GLY A 326 -5.70 -3.72 -8.78
N GLY A 327 -5.04 -3.65 -9.94
CA GLY A 327 -5.31 -2.65 -10.97
C GLY A 327 -6.73 -2.76 -11.52
N LEU A 328 -7.35 -1.62 -11.85
CA LEU A 328 -8.68 -1.58 -12.45
C LEU A 328 -8.67 -2.28 -13.82
N ALA A 329 -9.43 -3.36 -13.95
CA ALA A 329 -9.52 -4.17 -15.17
C ALA A 329 -10.97 -4.36 -15.67
N ALA A 330 -11.97 -4.00 -14.88
CA ALA A 330 -13.38 -4.27 -15.17
C ALA A 330 -14.04 -3.24 -16.11
N HIS A 331 -13.46 -2.04 -16.22
CA HIS A 331 -13.95 -0.95 -17.07
C HIS A 331 -12.88 0.15 -17.24
N THR A 332 -13.21 1.19 -18.02
CA THR A 332 -12.41 2.41 -18.25
C THR A 332 -11.11 2.23 -19.03
N ARG A 333 -10.38 1.13 -18.82
CA ARG A 333 -9.16 0.76 -19.55
C ARG A 333 -9.49 0.24 -20.96
N ALA A 334 -8.51 0.31 -21.87
CA ALA A 334 -8.63 -0.29 -23.20
C ALA A 334 -8.19 -1.77 -23.19
N GLY A 335 -8.43 -2.45 -24.31
CA GLY A 335 -8.11 -3.87 -24.48
C GLY A 335 -9.22 -4.80 -24.03
N GLU A 336 -8.91 -6.09 -23.96
CA GLU A 336 -9.80 -7.10 -23.39
C GLU A 336 -10.02 -6.80 -21.89
N LEU A 337 -11.26 -6.83 -21.42
CA LEU A 337 -11.55 -6.59 -20.00
C LEU A 337 -10.99 -7.74 -19.16
N HIS A 338 -10.66 -7.45 -17.90
CA HIS A 338 -10.18 -8.42 -16.92
C HIS A 338 -8.81 -9.04 -17.23
N THR A 339 -8.04 -8.46 -18.17
CA THR A 339 -6.68 -8.93 -18.53
C THR A 339 -5.59 -7.90 -18.20
N GLN A 340 -5.95 -6.74 -17.67
CA GLN A 340 -5.03 -5.62 -17.44
C GLN A 340 -3.93 -5.90 -16.39
N ASN A 341 -4.08 -6.97 -15.60
CA ASN A 341 -3.11 -7.42 -14.60
C ASN A 341 -2.34 -8.68 -15.04
N TYR A 342 -2.33 -9.01 -16.35
CA TYR A 342 -1.68 -10.21 -16.89
C TYR A 342 -0.27 -10.42 -16.33
N PRO A 343 0.09 -11.63 -15.83
CA PRO A 343 -0.61 -12.91 -16.03
C PRO A 343 -1.73 -13.19 -15.01
N LEU A 344 -1.99 -12.28 -14.08
CA LEU A 344 -3.02 -12.46 -13.07
C LEU A 344 -4.41 -12.27 -13.69
N ASN A 345 -5.38 -13.00 -13.15
CA ASN A 345 -6.75 -12.95 -13.62
C ASN A 345 -7.51 -11.78 -12.98
N SER A 346 -8.28 -11.06 -13.78
CA SER A 346 -9.14 -9.97 -13.33
C SER A 346 -8.37 -8.78 -12.74
N GLY A 347 -9.00 -8.05 -11.82
CA GLY A 347 -8.49 -6.80 -11.24
C GLY A 347 -9.27 -6.38 -10.01
N LYS A 348 -9.22 -5.08 -9.70
CA LYS A 348 -10.01 -4.42 -8.64
C LYS A 348 -11.41 -5.02 -8.49
N GLY A 349 -11.80 -5.30 -7.25
CA GLY A 349 -13.08 -5.91 -6.86
C GLY A 349 -13.14 -7.44 -6.98
N SER A 350 -12.14 -8.09 -7.57
CA SER A 350 -12.09 -9.54 -7.71
C SER A 350 -11.38 -10.23 -6.53
N ALA A 351 -11.87 -11.41 -6.15
CA ALA A 351 -11.17 -12.32 -5.23
C ALA A 351 -9.97 -13.05 -5.88
N TYR A 352 -9.79 -12.92 -7.20
CA TYR A 352 -8.66 -13.48 -7.95
C TYR A 352 -7.38 -12.69 -7.72
N GLU A 353 -6.22 -13.31 -7.98
CA GLU A 353 -4.88 -12.74 -7.76
C GLU A 353 -4.74 -11.35 -8.37
N GLY A 354 -5.38 -11.06 -9.50
CA GLY A 354 -5.30 -9.74 -10.16
C GLY A 354 -5.96 -8.62 -9.36
N GLY A 355 -6.87 -8.94 -8.43
CA GLY A 355 -7.53 -7.97 -7.55
C GLY A 355 -6.89 -7.83 -6.17
N ILE A 356 -6.04 -8.76 -5.74
CA ILE A 356 -5.55 -8.83 -4.35
C ILE A 356 -4.04 -8.94 -4.20
N ARG A 357 -3.28 -9.20 -5.26
CA ARG A 357 -1.82 -9.36 -5.21
C ARG A 357 -1.15 -8.06 -5.64
N GLU A 358 -0.28 -7.53 -4.78
CA GLU A 358 0.18 -6.15 -4.87
C GLU A 358 1.69 -6.05 -5.10
N PRO A 359 2.19 -5.03 -5.81
CA PRO A 359 3.61 -4.75 -5.88
C PRO A 359 4.08 -4.24 -4.52
N MET A 360 5.09 -4.89 -3.91
CA MET A 360 5.63 -4.48 -2.61
C MET A 360 7.16 -4.50 -2.59
N ILE A 361 7.75 -3.42 -2.08
CA ILE A 361 9.20 -3.26 -1.94
C ILE A 361 9.49 -2.68 -0.56
N VAL A 362 10.50 -3.21 0.15
CA VAL A 362 10.98 -2.62 1.40
C VAL A 362 12.47 -2.37 1.31
N SER A 363 12.88 -1.13 1.54
CA SER A 363 14.28 -0.74 1.68
C SER A 363 14.54 -0.30 3.12
N TRP A 364 15.54 -0.92 3.75
CA TRP A 364 16.03 -0.55 5.07
C TRP A 364 17.54 -0.81 5.14
N PRO A 365 18.37 0.22 4.85
CA PRO A 365 19.83 0.08 4.86
C PRO A 365 20.35 -0.53 6.16
N GLY A 366 21.25 -1.50 6.03
CA GLY A 366 21.87 -2.21 7.17
C GLY A 366 20.99 -3.28 7.83
N VAL A 367 19.70 -3.40 7.48
CA VAL A 367 18.77 -4.38 8.06
C VAL A 367 18.20 -5.32 7.01
N VAL A 368 17.71 -4.78 5.89
CA VAL A 368 17.19 -5.56 4.76
C VAL A 368 18.32 -5.77 3.75
N ALA A 369 18.50 -7.01 3.30
CA ALA A 369 19.47 -7.32 2.27
C ALA A 369 19.04 -6.67 0.93
N PRO A 370 19.89 -5.82 0.31
CA PRO A 370 19.58 -5.16 -0.94
C PRO A 370 19.54 -6.16 -2.11
N ASP A 371 18.81 -5.82 -3.17
CA ASP A 371 18.66 -6.62 -4.39
C ASP A 371 18.20 -8.07 -4.12
N THR A 372 17.23 -8.23 -3.23
CA THR A 372 16.67 -9.55 -2.90
C THR A 372 15.17 -9.66 -3.17
N LYS A 373 14.67 -10.89 -3.27
CA LYS A 373 13.24 -11.19 -3.44
C LYS A 373 12.75 -12.14 -2.34
N CYS A 374 11.51 -11.96 -1.92
CA CYS A 374 10.79 -12.85 -1.01
C CYS A 374 9.58 -13.47 -1.74
N GLY A 375 9.53 -14.80 -1.76
CA GLY A 375 8.40 -15.57 -2.29
C GLY A 375 7.30 -15.86 -1.26
N ASP A 376 7.60 -15.72 0.04
CA ASP A 376 6.63 -15.99 1.10
C ASP A 376 5.51 -14.94 1.08
N TYR A 377 4.28 -15.40 1.34
CA TYR A 377 3.12 -14.53 1.30
C TYR A 377 2.87 -13.80 2.62
N LEU A 378 2.41 -12.56 2.51
CA LEU A 378 2.01 -11.70 3.61
C LEU A 378 0.71 -10.96 3.26
N MET A 379 0.09 -10.30 4.24
CA MET A 379 -1.21 -9.64 4.10
C MET A 379 -1.14 -8.24 4.70
N ILE A 380 -1.92 -7.29 4.17
CA ILE A 380 -1.89 -5.89 4.58
C ILE A 380 -1.99 -5.66 6.10
N GLU A 381 -2.81 -6.39 6.85
CA GLU A 381 -2.92 -6.23 8.31
C GLU A 381 -1.59 -6.47 9.06
N ASP A 382 -0.62 -7.13 8.43
CA ASP A 382 0.72 -7.36 8.97
C ASP A 382 1.58 -6.10 9.05
N PHE A 383 1.26 -5.08 8.25
CA PHE A 383 1.97 -3.81 8.29
C PHE A 383 1.84 -3.14 9.66
N TYR A 384 0.68 -3.29 10.33
CA TYR A 384 0.46 -2.71 11.65
C TYR A 384 1.51 -3.19 12.67
N PRO A 385 1.63 -4.50 12.99
CA PRO A 385 2.65 -4.95 13.95
C PRO A 385 4.06 -4.78 13.41
N THR A 386 4.30 -4.90 12.10
CA THR A 386 5.65 -4.76 11.53
C THR A 386 6.17 -3.32 11.67
N ILE A 387 5.35 -2.31 11.36
CA ILE A 387 5.74 -0.91 11.48
C ILE A 387 6.03 -0.54 12.94
N LEU A 388 5.25 -1.07 13.89
CA LEU A 388 5.52 -0.88 15.32
C LEU A 388 6.82 -1.58 15.76
N GLU A 389 7.11 -2.77 15.24
CA GLU A 389 8.38 -3.45 15.49
C GLU A 389 9.58 -2.70 14.90
N ILE A 390 9.45 -2.15 13.67
CA ILE A 390 10.44 -1.26 13.05
C ILE A 390 10.69 -0.04 13.95
N ALA A 391 9.64 0.53 14.51
CA ALA A 391 9.71 1.67 15.44
C ALA A 391 10.27 1.31 16.83
N GLY A 392 10.57 0.03 17.09
CA GLY A 392 11.02 -0.45 18.40
C GLY A 392 9.94 -0.42 19.49
N ILE A 393 8.66 -0.35 19.10
CA ILE A 393 7.52 -0.29 20.01
C ILE A 393 7.01 -1.70 20.25
N GLN A 394 7.31 -2.25 21.43
CA GLN A 394 6.92 -3.62 21.81
C GLN A 394 5.72 -3.63 22.75
N GLU A 395 5.65 -2.65 23.65
CA GLU A 395 4.59 -2.53 24.67
C GLU A 395 3.60 -1.45 24.28
N TYR A 396 2.39 -1.86 23.91
CA TYR A 396 1.29 -0.97 23.56
C TYR A 396 -0.04 -1.71 23.69
N THR A 397 -1.09 -0.96 23.99
CA THR A 397 -2.44 -1.48 24.19
C THR A 397 -3.33 -1.01 23.06
N THR A 398 -4.18 -1.90 22.57
CA THR A 398 -5.21 -1.60 21.57
C THR A 398 -6.58 -1.97 22.11
N VAL A 399 -7.61 -1.19 21.77
CA VAL A 399 -9.00 -1.54 22.11
C VAL A 399 -9.50 -2.74 21.31
N GLN A 400 -8.97 -2.92 20.10
CA GLN A 400 -9.28 -4.02 19.20
C GLN A 400 -8.32 -5.20 19.39
N GLN A 401 -8.80 -6.41 19.09
CA GLN A 401 -7.93 -7.55 18.78
C GLN A 401 -7.30 -7.34 17.39
N ARG A 402 -6.04 -7.77 17.24
CA ARG A 402 -5.30 -7.69 15.98
C ARG A 402 -5.07 -9.09 15.41
N ASP A 403 -5.14 -9.18 14.09
CA ASP A 403 -4.97 -10.39 13.29
C ASP A 403 -3.61 -10.43 12.58
N GLY A 404 -3.03 -9.25 12.27
CA GLY A 404 -1.75 -9.12 11.61
C GLY A 404 -0.59 -9.80 12.34
N ILE A 405 0.36 -10.34 11.57
CA ILE A 405 1.57 -10.97 12.08
C ILE A 405 2.78 -10.25 11.49
N SER A 406 3.71 -9.79 12.34
CA SER A 406 4.89 -9.07 11.86
C SER A 406 5.68 -9.89 10.83
N PHE A 407 6.03 -9.26 9.70
CA PHE A 407 6.87 -9.82 8.64
C PHE A 407 8.35 -9.42 8.79
N MET A 408 8.77 -8.92 9.96
CA MET A 408 10.19 -8.68 10.28
C MET A 408 11.10 -9.90 10.02
N PRO A 409 10.67 -11.16 10.25
CA PRO A 409 11.48 -12.32 9.87
C PRO A 409 11.72 -12.44 8.36
N LEU A 410 10.75 -12.02 7.53
CA LEU A 410 10.90 -12.03 6.06
C LEU A 410 11.84 -10.91 5.59
N LEU A 411 11.87 -9.78 6.30
CA LEU A 411 12.79 -8.67 6.01
C LEU A 411 14.24 -9.04 6.33
N THR A 412 14.46 -9.56 7.54
CA THR A 412 15.80 -9.76 8.11
C THR A 412 16.40 -11.14 7.82
N GLY A 413 15.58 -12.12 7.43
CA GLY A 413 15.96 -13.54 7.36
C GLY A 413 16.22 -14.17 8.73
N LYS A 414 15.83 -13.49 9.82
CA LYS A 414 16.06 -13.92 11.21
C LYS A 414 14.74 -14.16 11.92
N GLY A 415 14.67 -15.22 12.72
CA GLY A 415 13.45 -15.60 13.44
C GLY A 415 12.63 -16.63 12.68
N LYS A 416 11.40 -16.88 13.15
CA LYS A 416 10.52 -17.91 12.58
C LYS A 416 9.50 -17.26 11.65
N VAL A 417 9.50 -17.68 10.39
CA VAL A 417 8.38 -17.48 9.48
C VAL A 417 7.28 -18.46 9.90
N LYS A 418 6.06 -17.96 10.14
CA LYS A 418 4.93 -18.80 10.53
C LYS A 418 4.18 -19.24 9.29
N ASP A 419 4.03 -20.54 9.11
CA ASP A 419 3.00 -21.07 8.22
C ASP A 419 1.65 -20.53 8.68
N ARG A 420 0.89 -19.95 7.77
CA ARG A 420 -0.40 -19.35 8.09
C ARG A 420 -1.36 -19.40 6.93
N ASP A 421 -2.63 -19.34 7.28
CA ASP A 421 -3.71 -19.10 6.33
C ASP A 421 -3.96 -17.58 6.27
N ILE A 422 -4.26 -17.07 5.08
CA ILE A 422 -4.73 -15.68 4.88
C ILE A 422 -6.14 -15.72 4.31
N TYR A 423 -6.96 -14.74 4.69
CA TYR A 423 -8.41 -14.76 4.52
C TYR A 423 -8.90 -13.44 3.92
N TRP A 424 -9.85 -13.54 2.99
CA TRP A 424 -10.57 -12.39 2.45
C TRP A 424 -12.07 -12.59 2.61
N HIS A 425 -12.76 -11.48 2.80
CA HIS A 425 -14.20 -11.47 2.98
C HIS A 425 -14.81 -10.22 2.35
N TYR A 426 -15.59 -10.40 1.30
CA TYR A 426 -16.25 -9.34 0.54
C TYR A 426 -17.72 -9.72 0.31
N PRO A 427 -18.60 -9.62 1.33
CA PRO A 427 -20.00 -10.04 1.21
C PRO A 427 -20.87 -8.96 0.52
N HIS A 428 -20.36 -8.33 -0.54
CA HIS A 428 -20.90 -7.09 -1.13
C HIS A 428 -20.95 -7.15 -2.66
N SER A 429 -21.59 -6.13 -3.25
CA SER A 429 -21.45 -5.84 -4.68
C SER A 429 -20.77 -4.49 -4.92
N TRP A 430 -19.64 -4.54 -5.62
CA TRP A 430 -18.90 -3.35 -6.04
C TRP A 430 -19.63 -2.57 -7.15
N GLY A 431 -20.42 -3.26 -7.97
CA GLY A 431 -21.16 -2.72 -9.11
C GLY A 431 -20.81 -3.41 -10.44
N PRO A 432 -19.53 -3.42 -10.87
CA PRO A 432 -19.09 -4.18 -12.03
C PRO A 432 -19.22 -5.70 -11.84
N SER A 433 -19.15 -6.45 -12.94
CA SER A 433 -19.13 -7.91 -12.97
C SER A 433 -17.90 -8.42 -13.70
N GLY A 434 -17.51 -9.67 -13.47
CA GLY A 434 -16.33 -10.28 -14.08
C GLY A 434 -15.80 -11.46 -13.26
N PRO A 435 -14.70 -12.11 -13.70
CA PRO A 435 -14.12 -13.25 -13.02
C PRO A 435 -13.70 -12.89 -11.58
N GLY A 436 -14.17 -13.68 -10.61
CA GLY A 436 -13.91 -13.45 -9.17
C GLY A 436 -14.58 -12.21 -8.56
N ILE A 437 -15.36 -11.43 -9.33
CA ILE A 437 -16.04 -10.23 -8.83
C ILE A 437 -17.44 -10.59 -8.32
N GLY A 438 -17.75 -10.20 -7.08
CA GLY A 438 -19.06 -10.39 -6.46
C GLY A 438 -18.95 -10.72 -4.98
N ALA A 439 -20.09 -11.03 -4.36
CA ALA A 439 -20.13 -11.38 -2.95
C ALA A 439 -19.39 -12.70 -2.70
N THR A 440 -18.18 -12.62 -2.16
CA THR A 440 -17.25 -13.73 -2.02
C THR A 440 -16.57 -13.77 -0.65
N CYS A 441 -16.06 -14.93 -0.28
CA CYS A 441 -14.99 -15.06 0.71
C CYS A 441 -13.97 -16.07 0.22
N SER A 442 -12.71 -15.92 0.62
CA SER A 442 -11.63 -16.78 0.15
C SER A 442 -10.57 -17.02 1.21
N ILE A 443 -9.84 -18.12 1.04
CA ILE A 443 -8.71 -18.52 1.89
C ILE A 443 -7.56 -18.96 1.00
N ARG A 444 -6.34 -18.55 1.36
CA ARG A 444 -5.10 -19.14 0.85
C ARG A 444 -4.40 -19.89 1.97
N SER A 445 -4.08 -21.17 1.73
CA SER A 445 -3.44 -22.08 2.68
C SER A 445 -2.36 -22.87 1.96
N GLY A 446 -1.08 -22.48 2.16
CA GLY A 446 0.03 -23.03 1.39
C GLY A 446 -0.13 -22.72 -0.10
N ASP A 447 -0.15 -23.75 -0.94
CA ASP A 447 -0.30 -23.59 -2.40
C ASP A 447 -1.75 -23.36 -2.86
N TRP A 448 -2.72 -23.70 -2.01
CA TRP A 448 -4.12 -23.79 -2.40
C TRP A 448 -4.91 -22.55 -2.01
N LYS A 449 -5.69 -22.04 -2.97
CA LYS A 449 -6.65 -20.96 -2.79
C LYS A 449 -8.06 -21.46 -3.07
N LEU A 450 -8.98 -21.23 -2.14
CA LEU A 450 -10.41 -21.50 -2.32
C LEU A 450 -11.15 -20.17 -2.42
N VAL A 451 -11.98 -20.01 -3.45
CA VAL A 451 -12.91 -18.88 -3.61
C VAL A 451 -14.33 -19.41 -3.49
N TYR A 452 -15.13 -18.80 -2.61
CA TYR A 452 -16.54 -19.14 -2.40
C TYR A 452 -17.44 -17.98 -2.79
N TYR A 453 -18.49 -18.26 -3.56
CA TYR A 453 -19.47 -17.27 -4.00
C TYR A 453 -20.78 -17.43 -3.22
N PHE A 454 -21.23 -16.36 -2.56
CA PHE A 454 -22.46 -16.38 -1.77
C PHE A 454 -23.73 -16.47 -2.61
N VAL A 455 -23.66 -16.08 -3.90
CA VAL A 455 -24.83 -16.00 -4.79
C VAL A 455 -25.44 -17.38 -5.07
N ASP A 456 -24.61 -18.40 -5.26
CA ASP A 456 -25.02 -19.75 -5.68
C ASP A 456 -24.32 -20.88 -4.89
N GLY A 457 -23.37 -20.55 -4.01
CA GLY A 457 -22.62 -21.52 -3.24
C GLY A 457 -21.46 -22.16 -4.01
N LYS A 458 -21.10 -21.65 -5.20
CA LYS A 458 -19.97 -22.16 -5.98
C LYS A 458 -18.66 -22.06 -5.19
N ARG A 459 -17.84 -23.09 -5.31
CA ARG A 459 -16.49 -23.20 -4.72
C ARG A 459 -15.49 -23.46 -5.85
N GLU A 460 -14.58 -22.53 -6.06
CA GLU A 460 -13.48 -22.69 -7.01
C GLU A 460 -12.19 -22.93 -6.23
N LEU A 461 -11.36 -23.87 -6.71
CA LEU A 461 -10.09 -24.22 -6.08
C LEU A 461 -8.94 -24.08 -7.07
N PHE A 462 -7.91 -23.33 -6.69
CA PHE A 462 -6.72 -23.11 -7.51
C PHE A 462 -5.45 -23.49 -6.74
N ASN A 463 -4.47 -24.04 -7.47
CA ASN A 463 -3.10 -24.16 -6.98
C ASN A 463 -2.29 -22.98 -7.53
N ILE A 464 -2.01 -21.97 -6.70
CA ILE A 464 -1.48 -20.68 -7.17
C ILE A 464 -0.05 -20.77 -7.73
N PRO A 465 0.89 -21.53 -7.12
CA PRO A 465 2.21 -21.72 -7.74
C PRO A 465 2.16 -22.41 -9.11
N ALA A 466 1.25 -23.37 -9.30
CA ALA A 466 1.10 -24.10 -10.57
C ALA A 466 0.25 -23.35 -11.61
N ASP A 467 -0.69 -22.51 -11.16
CA ASP A 467 -1.61 -21.74 -11.99
C ASP A 467 -1.82 -20.34 -11.42
N ILE A 468 -0.82 -19.48 -11.65
CA ILE A 468 -0.88 -18.05 -11.25
C ILE A 468 -2.04 -17.30 -11.94
N SER A 469 -2.53 -17.82 -13.05
CA SER A 469 -3.61 -17.23 -13.84
C SER A 469 -5.00 -17.67 -13.42
N GLU A 470 -5.13 -18.55 -12.42
CA GLU A 470 -6.41 -19.06 -11.91
C GLU A 470 -7.35 -19.48 -13.05
N LYS A 471 -6.81 -20.15 -14.07
CA LYS A 471 -7.56 -20.59 -15.26
C LYS A 471 -8.19 -21.96 -15.07
N ASN A 472 -7.63 -22.78 -14.18
CA ASN A 472 -8.04 -24.16 -13.97
C ASN A 472 -8.65 -24.30 -12.57
N ASP A 473 -9.97 -24.21 -12.49
CA ASP A 473 -10.71 -24.61 -11.29
C ASP A 473 -10.61 -26.13 -11.15
N VAL A 474 -9.90 -26.58 -10.12
CA VAL A 474 -9.66 -28.01 -9.84
C VAL A 474 -10.44 -28.52 -8.62
N ALA A 475 -11.55 -27.85 -8.28
CA ALA A 475 -12.36 -28.19 -7.10
C ALA A 475 -12.94 -29.61 -7.18
N MET A 476 -13.42 -30.04 -8.36
CA MET A 476 -14.02 -31.37 -8.56
C MET A 476 -13.00 -32.49 -8.42
N GLU A 477 -11.75 -32.27 -8.83
CA GLU A 477 -10.65 -33.22 -8.72
C GLU A 477 -10.10 -33.33 -7.29
N ASN A 478 -10.33 -32.31 -6.46
CA ASN A 478 -9.73 -32.18 -5.13
C ASN A 478 -10.76 -31.96 -3.98
N PRO A 479 -11.83 -32.77 -3.87
CA PRO A 479 -12.93 -32.51 -2.93
C PRO A 479 -12.50 -32.52 -1.46
N ARG A 480 -11.46 -33.30 -1.11
CA ARG A 480 -10.90 -33.32 0.26
C ARG A 480 -10.24 -31.98 0.62
N ILE A 481 -9.58 -31.33 -0.34
CA ILE A 481 -8.95 -30.02 -0.14
C ILE A 481 -10.03 -28.96 -0.03
N VAL A 482 -11.04 -28.98 -0.92
CA VAL A 482 -12.20 -28.09 -0.86
C VAL A 482 -12.86 -28.15 0.51
N LYS A 483 -13.20 -29.35 1.01
CA LYS A 483 -13.82 -29.53 2.32
C LYS A 483 -12.96 -28.98 3.47
N LYS A 484 -11.65 -29.25 3.44
CA LYS A 484 -10.71 -28.77 4.46
C LYS A 484 -10.62 -27.23 4.46
N LEU A 485 -10.49 -26.61 3.29
CA LEU A 485 -10.37 -25.16 3.18
C LEU A 485 -11.68 -24.45 3.47
N ALA A 486 -12.81 -25.01 3.04
CA ALA A 486 -14.14 -24.51 3.38
C ALA A 486 -14.33 -24.49 4.90
N GLN A 487 -13.99 -25.57 5.60
CA GLN A 487 -14.09 -25.64 7.06
C GLN A 487 -13.18 -24.61 7.75
N LYS A 488 -11.93 -24.46 7.30
CA LYS A 488 -11.00 -23.44 7.83
C LYS A 488 -11.56 -22.03 7.64
N LEU A 489 -11.99 -21.70 6.43
CA LEU A 489 -12.55 -20.40 6.07
C LEU A 489 -13.79 -20.09 6.91
N SER A 490 -14.77 -21.00 6.97
CA SER A 490 -16.00 -20.79 7.72
C SER A 490 -15.75 -20.68 9.24
N ASN A 491 -14.81 -21.46 9.79
CA ASN A 491 -14.43 -21.35 11.19
C ASN A 491 -13.77 -20.00 11.51
N TYR A 492 -12.87 -19.53 10.64
CA TYR A 492 -12.26 -18.21 10.79
C TYR A 492 -13.31 -17.11 10.75
N LEU A 493 -14.16 -17.09 9.71
CA LEU A 493 -15.22 -16.09 9.53
C LEU A 493 -16.17 -16.05 10.74
N ARG A 494 -16.58 -17.21 11.28
CA ARG A 494 -17.38 -17.26 12.52
C ARG A 494 -16.60 -16.77 13.75
N SER A 495 -15.31 -17.07 13.86
CA SER A 495 -14.48 -16.65 15.00
C SER A 495 -14.25 -15.14 15.09
N VAL A 496 -14.37 -14.43 13.96
CA VAL A 496 -14.22 -12.97 13.88
C VAL A 496 -15.55 -12.25 13.72
N ASP A 497 -16.66 -12.98 13.91
CA ASP A 497 -18.03 -12.48 13.75
C ASP A 497 -18.24 -11.81 12.36
N ALA A 498 -17.76 -12.45 11.31
CA ALA A 498 -17.92 -11.98 9.94
C ALA A 498 -19.39 -12.02 9.52
N GLN A 499 -19.83 -11.01 8.77
CA GLN A 499 -21.20 -10.93 8.26
C GLN A 499 -21.36 -11.74 6.97
N ARG A 500 -22.59 -12.03 6.53
CA ARG A 500 -22.84 -12.64 5.23
C ARG A 500 -24.15 -12.14 4.63
N PRO A 501 -24.32 -12.22 3.30
CA PRO A 501 -25.56 -11.81 2.67
C PRO A 501 -26.75 -12.67 3.12
N THR A 502 -27.96 -12.15 2.93
CA THR A 502 -29.23 -12.89 3.06
C THR A 502 -29.76 -13.22 1.66
N LEU A 503 -30.20 -14.46 1.44
CA LEU A 503 -30.82 -14.87 0.18
C LEU A 503 -32.28 -14.38 0.13
N ARG A 504 -32.64 -13.55 -0.85
CA ARG A 504 -33.99 -12.98 -0.97
C ARG A 504 -35.07 -14.01 -1.14
N ALA A 505 -34.78 -15.08 -1.88
CA ALA A 505 -35.75 -16.14 -2.17
C ALA A 505 -36.22 -16.89 -0.91
N THR A 506 -35.39 -16.95 0.13
CA THR A 506 -35.68 -17.72 1.36
C THR A 506 -35.79 -16.87 2.61
N GLY A 507 -35.23 -15.65 2.62
CA GLY A 507 -35.08 -14.83 3.81
C GLY A 507 -33.99 -15.32 4.78
N ASN A 508 -33.30 -16.44 4.46
CA ASN A 508 -32.24 -16.98 5.30
C ASN A 508 -30.89 -16.39 4.93
N LEU A 509 -29.96 -16.39 5.90
CA LEU A 509 -28.55 -16.10 5.62
C LEU A 509 -28.00 -17.06 4.56
N ALA A 510 -27.21 -16.53 3.62
CA ALA A 510 -26.48 -17.34 2.66
C ALA A 510 -25.57 -18.32 3.41
N PRO A 511 -25.49 -19.60 3.00
CA PRO A 511 -24.69 -20.60 3.69
C PRO A 511 -23.21 -20.20 3.72
N TRP A 512 -22.52 -20.60 4.79
CA TRP A 512 -21.06 -20.54 4.84
C TRP A 512 -20.47 -21.60 3.90
N PRO A 513 -19.19 -21.46 3.48
CA PRO A 513 -18.54 -22.43 2.61
C PRO A 513 -18.66 -23.91 3.04
N ASP A 514 -18.67 -24.17 4.35
CA ASP A 514 -18.77 -25.52 4.93
C ASP A 514 -20.21 -26.01 5.18
N GLU A 515 -21.21 -25.18 4.87
CA GLU A 515 -22.64 -25.50 5.00
C GLU A 515 -23.26 -25.96 3.67
N ILE A 516 -22.51 -25.86 2.56
CA ILE A 516 -22.90 -26.40 1.25
C ILE A 516 -22.82 -27.92 1.28
N LYS A 517 -23.92 -28.57 0.90
CA LYS A 517 -23.96 -30.02 0.73
C LYS A 517 -23.31 -30.37 -0.60
N ASP A 518 -22.34 -31.29 -0.54
CA ASP A 518 -21.66 -31.86 -1.72
C ASP A 518 -22.60 -32.74 -2.55
#